data_AF-A0A5C4WYX8-F1
#
_entry.id   AF-A0A5C4WYX8-F1
#
_cell.length_a   1.000
_cell.length_b   1.000
_cell.length_c   1.000
_cell.angle_alpha   90.00
_cell.angle_beta   90.00
_cell.angle_gamma   90.00
#
_symmetry.space_group_name_H-M   'P 1'
#
loop_
_entity.id
_entity.type
_entity.pdbx_description
1 polymer ?
#
loop_
_entity_poly.entity_id
_entity_poly.type
_entity_poly.pdbx_seq_one_letter_code
_entity_poly.pdbx_strand_id
1 'polypeptide(L)'
;MAVDELADRWDADSSLSFTVSASVPNEKIESFKDGEPKLNLSIGCRETGETTYSSAQFSKDSSKSYATASVTLNGSAVAERLELRATVTAPLGESDWLSRRIVATRPVEKINLDSHLVGFPTSAVSFKANNLAPAPWVVRINAVSLSDPCANSVRLLLNEDYPRVVELIEGRARPYVEEALQATIVRSLLSTVQRLSATDGGDSDVSDVIAEFPESIAAAAEKSCRDYLNRSLPAVLTLLDREPETVEHHIASAVGFLKGR
;
A
#
# COMPACT_ATOMS: atom_id res chain seq x y z
N MET A 1 11.72 -7.69 -7.93
CA MET A 1 10.97 -8.19 -6.76
C MET A 1 10.08 -9.31 -7.25
N ALA A 2 9.95 -10.40 -6.49
CA ALA A 2 8.97 -11.42 -6.83
C ALA A 2 7.57 -10.86 -6.60
N VAL A 3 6.61 -11.23 -7.46
CA VAL A 3 5.22 -10.76 -7.38
C VAL A 3 4.58 -11.12 -6.04
N ASP A 4 5.00 -12.25 -5.45
CA ASP A 4 4.48 -12.79 -4.19
C ASP A 4 4.90 -11.99 -2.94
N GLU A 5 5.97 -11.18 -3.02
CA GLU A 5 6.40 -10.30 -1.93
C GLU A 5 5.77 -8.90 -1.99
N LEU A 6 5.00 -8.61 -3.05
CA LEU A 6 4.48 -7.27 -3.28
C LEU A 6 3.51 -6.86 -2.16
N ALA A 7 2.59 -7.74 -1.78
CA ALA A 7 1.59 -7.51 -0.74
C ALA A 7 2.20 -7.06 0.58
N ASP A 8 3.37 -7.59 0.95
CA ASP A 8 4.03 -7.29 2.22
C ASP A 8 4.83 -5.97 2.21
N ARG A 9 5.10 -5.41 1.02
CA ARG A 9 6.09 -4.33 0.86
C ARG A 9 5.52 -3.04 0.27
N TRP A 10 4.36 -3.10 -0.37
CA TRP A 10 3.71 -1.93 -0.95
C TRP A 10 2.85 -1.17 0.07
N ASP A 11 2.54 0.09 -0.25
CA ASP A 11 1.60 0.95 0.48
C ASP A 11 0.94 1.95 -0.50
N ALA A 12 -0.01 2.75 -0.01
CA ALA A 12 -0.70 3.75 -0.81
C ALA A 12 0.23 4.86 -1.38
N ASP A 13 1.43 5.07 -0.83
CA ASP A 13 2.41 6.03 -1.37
C ASP A 13 3.36 5.40 -2.39
N SER A 14 3.32 4.08 -2.53
CA SER A 14 4.28 3.35 -3.34
C SER A 14 4.02 3.59 -4.82
N SER A 15 5.09 3.83 -5.58
CA SER A 15 5.03 3.76 -7.04
C SER A 15 5.28 2.31 -7.47
N LEU A 16 4.24 1.64 -7.95
CA LEU A 16 4.34 0.26 -8.40
C LEU A 16 4.66 0.23 -9.89
N SER A 17 5.78 -0.40 -10.25
CA SER A 17 6.21 -0.54 -11.64
C SER A 17 6.27 -2.01 -12.04
N PHE A 18 5.57 -2.33 -13.12
CA PHE A 18 5.48 -3.67 -13.69
C PHE A 18 6.09 -3.67 -15.08
N THR A 19 7.05 -4.56 -15.28
CA THR A 19 7.79 -4.69 -16.53
C THR A 19 7.59 -6.08 -17.11
N VAL A 20 7.18 -6.14 -18.38
CA VAL A 20 7.10 -7.39 -19.14
C VAL A 20 8.00 -7.28 -20.36
N SER A 21 8.81 -8.31 -20.57
CA SER A 21 9.66 -8.45 -21.76
C SER A 21 9.19 -9.63 -22.60
N ALA A 22 9.11 -9.43 -23.91
CA ALA A 22 8.87 -10.48 -24.89
C ALA A 22 10.11 -10.66 -25.76
N SER A 23 10.44 -11.92 -26.07
CA SER A 23 11.51 -12.29 -26.98
C SER A 23 10.97 -13.23 -28.05
N VAL A 24 11.23 -12.90 -29.32
CA VAL A 24 10.73 -13.63 -30.49
C VAL A 24 11.86 -13.80 -31.50
N PRO A 25 12.02 -14.95 -32.17
CA PRO A 25 12.98 -15.09 -33.27
C PRO A 25 12.72 -14.08 -34.39
N ASN A 26 13.78 -13.50 -34.97
CA ASN A 26 13.65 -12.46 -36.01
C ASN A 26 12.80 -12.91 -37.21
N GLU A 27 12.93 -14.16 -37.63
CA GLU A 27 12.18 -14.76 -38.74
C GLU A 27 10.65 -14.66 -38.56
N LYS A 28 10.17 -14.72 -37.31
CA LYS A 28 8.74 -14.60 -37.01
C LYS A 28 8.26 -13.15 -37.07
N ILE A 29 9.07 -12.19 -36.66
CA ILE A 29 8.75 -10.76 -36.78
C ILE A 29 8.77 -10.32 -38.25
N GLU A 30 9.72 -10.83 -39.03
CA GLU A 30 9.84 -10.53 -40.46
C GLU A 30 8.71 -11.12 -41.32
N SER A 31 7.98 -12.10 -40.79
CA SER A 31 6.80 -12.64 -41.45
C SER A 31 5.62 -11.65 -41.52
N PHE A 32 5.64 -10.56 -40.73
CA PHE A 32 4.63 -9.51 -40.77
C PHE A 32 5.02 -8.45 -41.81
N LYS A 33 4.38 -8.48 -42.98
CA LYS A 33 4.70 -7.60 -44.12
C LYS A 33 4.16 -6.18 -43.98
N ASP A 34 3.11 -5.97 -43.19
CA ASP A 34 2.30 -4.74 -43.17
C ASP A 34 2.51 -3.89 -41.90
N GLY A 35 3.73 -3.94 -41.33
CA GLY A 35 4.16 -3.07 -40.23
C GLY A 35 4.66 -3.83 -39.00
N GLU A 36 5.11 -3.06 -38.00
CA GLU A 36 5.87 -3.60 -36.88
C GLU A 36 4.96 -4.09 -35.74
N PRO A 37 5.14 -5.34 -35.27
CA PRO A 37 4.49 -5.83 -34.07
C PRO A 37 4.82 -4.98 -32.83
N LYS A 38 3.90 -4.94 -31.88
CA LYS A 38 4.03 -4.22 -30.61
C LYS A 38 3.68 -5.12 -29.44
N LEU A 39 4.39 -4.97 -28.33
CA LEU A 39 4.03 -5.53 -27.04
C LEU A 39 3.17 -4.51 -26.29
N ASN A 40 1.94 -4.88 -25.96
CA ASN A 40 1.06 -4.08 -25.09
C ASN A 40 1.02 -4.72 -23.71
N LEU A 41 1.20 -3.89 -22.69
CA LEU A 41 1.03 -4.24 -21.29
C LEU A 41 -0.09 -3.38 -20.73
N SER A 42 -1.06 -4.00 -20.07
CA SER A 42 -2.04 -3.28 -19.27
C SER A 42 -2.12 -3.88 -17.87
N ILE A 43 -2.40 -3.02 -16.92
CA ILE A 43 -2.71 -3.41 -15.55
C ILE A 43 -4.01 -2.74 -15.14
N GLY A 44 -4.92 -3.53 -14.59
CA GLY A 44 -6.20 -3.04 -14.09
C GLY A 44 -6.40 -3.44 -12.64
N CYS A 45 -6.98 -2.54 -11.86
CA CYS A 45 -7.53 -2.83 -10.54
C CYS A 45 -9.05 -2.83 -10.68
N ARG A 46 -9.69 -3.97 -10.38
CA ARG A 46 -11.15 -4.08 -10.57
C ARG A 46 -11.89 -3.28 -9.50
N GLU A 47 -11.32 -3.24 -8.32
CA GLU A 47 -11.88 -2.71 -7.09
C GLU A 47 -11.93 -1.18 -7.13
N THR A 48 -10.90 -0.53 -7.68
CA THR A 48 -10.89 0.93 -7.89
C THR A 48 -11.33 1.35 -9.29
N GLY A 49 -11.41 0.42 -10.24
CA GLY A 49 -11.69 0.70 -11.66
C GLY A 49 -10.50 1.32 -12.41
N GLU A 50 -9.36 1.51 -11.75
CA GLU A 50 -8.17 2.10 -12.35
C GLU A 50 -7.56 1.15 -13.40
N THR A 51 -7.18 1.69 -14.55
CA THR A 51 -6.49 0.92 -15.60
C THR A 51 -5.43 1.76 -16.27
N THR A 52 -4.20 1.25 -16.30
CA THR A 52 -3.07 1.88 -16.98
C THR A 52 -2.49 0.93 -18.02
N TYR A 53 -2.02 1.47 -19.15
CA TYR A 53 -1.44 0.68 -20.23
C TYR A 53 -0.18 1.32 -20.79
N SER A 54 0.66 0.49 -21.40
CA SER A 54 1.90 0.88 -22.07
C SER A 54 2.13 -0.02 -23.29
N SER A 55 2.80 0.51 -24.29
CA SER A 55 3.14 -0.22 -25.52
C SER A 55 4.61 -0.02 -25.84
N ALA A 56 5.28 -1.10 -26.26
CA ALA A 56 6.66 -1.09 -26.71
C ALA A 56 6.81 -1.70 -28.10
N GLN A 57 7.65 -1.10 -28.94
CA GLN A 57 8.05 -1.66 -30.22
C GLN A 57 9.14 -2.72 -30.03
N PHE A 58 9.18 -3.70 -30.93
CA PHE A 58 10.25 -4.70 -30.95
C PHE A 58 11.52 -4.09 -31.58
N SER A 59 12.63 -4.17 -30.86
CA SER A 59 13.97 -3.92 -31.39
C SER A 59 14.64 -5.24 -31.78
N LYS A 60 15.47 -5.22 -32.82
CA LYS A 60 16.17 -6.41 -33.33
C LYS A 60 17.60 -6.49 -32.78
N ASP A 61 18.00 -7.71 -32.44
CA ASP A 61 19.39 -8.14 -32.26
C ASP A 61 19.75 -9.16 -33.37
N SER A 62 20.95 -9.74 -33.31
CA SER A 62 21.51 -10.69 -34.29
C SER A 62 20.61 -11.89 -34.62
N SER A 63 19.81 -12.39 -33.68
CA SER A 63 18.97 -13.59 -33.88
C SER A 63 17.54 -13.48 -33.36
N LYS A 64 17.25 -12.49 -32.52
CA LYS A 64 15.96 -12.32 -31.85
C LYS A 64 15.57 -10.86 -31.78
N SER A 65 14.27 -10.63 -31.76
CA SER A 65 13.66 -9.34 -31.48
C SER A 65 13.16 -9.32 -30.03
N TYR A 66 13.30 -8.17 -29.37
CA TYR A 66 12.90 -7.96 -27.99
C TYR A 66 12.03 -6.71 -27.86
N ALA A 67 11.00 -6.79 -27.03
CA ALA A 67 10.24 -5.62 -26.62
C ALA A 67 10.07 -5.66 -25.11
N THR A 68 10.21 -4.51 -24.45
CA THR A 68 10.02 -4.37 -23.01
C THR A 68 9.02 -3.24 -22.77
N ALA A 69 7.86 -3.58 -22.21
CA ALA A 69 6.85 -2.61 -21.83
C ALA A 69 6.84 -2.48 -20.30
N SER A 70 6.74 -1.24 -19.81
CA SER A 70 6.65 -0.92 -18.39
C SER A 70 5.43 -0.07 -18.14
N VAL A 71 4.67 -0.40 -17.10
CA VAL A 71 3.55 0.40 -16.60
C VAL A 71 3.84 0.78 -15.16
N THR A 72 3.57 2.04 -14.82
CA THR A 72 3.68 2.55 -13.45
C THR A 72 2.31 3.04 -12.99
N LEU A 73 1.94 2.68 -11.76
CA LEU A 73 0.72 3.12 -11.09
C LEU A 73 1.07 3.64 -9.69
N ASN A 74 0.23 4.54 -9.20
CA ASN A 74 0.29 5.00 -7.83
C ASN A 74 -0.45 4.01 -6.92
N GLY A 75 0.16 3.64 -5.80
CA GLY A 75 -0.46 2.77 -4.80
C GLY A 75 -1.81 3.30 -4.32
N SER A 76 -1.95 4.62 -4.23
CA SER A 76 -3.20 5.26 -3.79
C SER A 76 -4.38 5.09 -4.76
N ALA A 77 -4.11 4.67 -6.00
CA ALA A 77 -5.14 4.46 -7.03
C ALA A 77 -5.59 3.00 -7.15
N VAL A 78 -5.06 2.09 -6.31
CA VAL A 78 -5.32 0.65 -6.42
C VAL A 78 -5.60 0.02 -5.06
N ALA A 79 -6.37 -1.06 -5.06
CA ALA A 79 -6.75 -1.79 -3.85
C ALA A 79 -6.88 -3.29 -4.15
N GLU A 80 -6.63 -4.13 -3.14
CA GLU A 80 -6.85 -5.58 -3.08
C GLU A 80 -6.14 -6.44 -4.15
N ARG A 81 -6.37 -6.19 -5.44
CA ARG A 81 -5.90 -7.03 -6.54
C ARG A 81 -5.61 -6.23 -7.80
N LEU A 82 -4.54 -6.63 -8.48
CA LEU A 82 -4.19 -6.18 -9.82
C LEU A 82 -4.28 -7.33 -10.81
N GLU A 83 -4.76 -7.03 -12.01
CA GLU A 83 -4.75 -7.93 -13.15
C GLU A 83 -3.76 -7.43 -14.21
N LEU A 84 -2.65 -8.14 -14.37
CA LEU A 84 -1.64 -7.84 -15.37
C LEU A 84 -1.93 -8.62 -16.66
N ARG A 85 -2.06 -7.89 -17.77
CA ARG A 85 -2.35 -8.44 -19.10
C ARG A 85 -1.27 -8.02 -20.07
N ALA A 86 -0.66 -8.99 -20.75
CA ALA A 86 0.34 -8.73 -21.79
C ALA A 86 -0.06 -9.40 -23.10
N THR A 87 -0.06 -8.63 -24.18
CA THR A 87 -0.41 -9.11 -25.51
C THR A 87 0.58 -8.61 -26.55
N VAL A 88 0.91 -9.44 -27.53
CA VAL A 88 1.62 -9.00 -28.73
C VAL A 88 0.58 -8.78 -29.80
N THR A 89 0.56 -7.58 -30.37
CA THR A 89 -0.31 -7.22 -31.50
C THR A 89 0.51 -6.99 -32.74
N ALA A 90 0.00 -7.43 -33.88
CA ALA A 90 0.57 -7.14 -35.19
C ALA A 90 -0.49 -6.43 -36.07
N PRO A 91 -0.08 -5.65 -37.07
CA PRO A 91 -1.01 -5.05 -38.02
C PRO A 91 -1.82 -6.12 -38.78
N LEU A 92 -3.07 -5.79 -39.12
CA LEU A 92 -3.91 -6.63 -39.99
C LEU A 92 -4.76 -5.77 -40.94
N GLY A 93 -4.49 -5.88 -42.24
CA GLY A 93 -5.34 -5.34 -43.30
C GLY A 93 -5.24 -3.83 -43.56
N GLU A 94 -6.00 -3.37 -44.55
CA GLU A 94 -6.02 -1.98 -45.04
C GLU A 94 -7.07 -1.10 -44.35
N SER A 95 -7.94 -1.68 -43.51
CA SER A 95 -9.04 -0.96 -42.84
C SER A 95 -8.64 -0.44 -41.46
N ASP A 96 -8.78 0.86 -41.23
CA ASP A 96 -8.36 1.54 -39.99
C ASP A 96 -8.96 0.92 -38.71
N TRP A 97 -10.21 0.45 -38.77
CA TRP A 97 -10.96 -0.09 -37.63
C TRP A 97 -10.63 -1.55 -37.27
N LEU A 98 -9.94 -2.30 -38.16
CA LEU A 98 -9.44 -3.66 -37.91
C LEU A 98 -7.91 -3.76 -38.05
N SER A 99 -7.22 -2.62 -37.91
CA SER A 99 -5.79 -2.47 -38.19
C SER A 99 -4.86 -3.31 -37.31
N ARG A 100 -5.37 -4.04 -36.29
CA ARG A 100 -4.55 -4.82 -35.34
C ARG A 100 -5.17 -6.17 -35.03
N ARG A 101 -4.33 -7.20 -35.00
CA ARG A 101 -4.65 -8.54 -34.48
C ARG A 101 -3.78 -8.90 -33.29
N ILE A 102 -4.34 -9.60 -32.32
CA ILE A 102 -3.58 -10.22 -31.23
C ILE A 102 -2.94 -11.49 -31.79
N VAL A 103 -1.61 -11.57 -31.73
CA VAL A 103 -0.84 -12.73 -32.23
C VAL A 103 -0.32 -13.62 -31.10
N ALA A 104 -0.16 -13.07 -29.90
CA ALA A 104 0.18 -13.82 -28.71
C ALA A 104 -0.41 -13.14 -27.47
N THR A 105 -0.73 -13.92 -26.45
CA THR A 105 -1.25 -13.45 -25.17
C THR A 105 -0.60 -14.22 -24.05
N ARG A 106 -0.12 -13.51 -23.03
CA ARG A 106 0.29 -14.11 -21.77
C ARG A 106 -0.98 -14.38 -20.94
N PRO A 107 -1.08 -15.51 -20.23
CA PRO A 107 -2.12 -15.70 -19.23
C PRO A 107 -2.20 -14.50 -18.29
N VAL A 108 -3.42 -14.09 -17.94
CA VAL A 108 -3.63 -12.97 -17.02
C VAL A 108 -3.04 -13.33 -15.67
N GLU A 109 -2.09 -12.52 -15.21
CA GLU A 109 -1.46 -12.70 -13.92
C GLU A 109 -2.23 -11.86 -12.90
N LYS A 110 -2.72 -12.53 -11.85
CA LYS A 110 -3.43 -11.89 -10.75
C LYS A 110 -2.44 -11.67 -9.62
N ILE A 111 -2.32 -10.42 -9.20
CA ILE A 111 -1.40 -10.01 -8.15
C ILE A 111 -2.24 -9.53 -6.98
N ASN A 112 -2.24 -10.27 -5.89
CA ASN A 112 -2.91 -9.83 -4.68
C ASN A 112 -2.04 -8.76 -4.01
N LEU A 113 -2.68 -7.63 -3.72
CA LEU A 113 -2.15 -6.54 -2.92
C LEU A 113 -2.56 -6.67 -1.46
N ASP A 114 -3.67 -7.37 -1.20
CA ASP A 114 -4.09 -7.70 0.15
C ASP A 114 -3.13 -8.72 0.76
N SER A 115 -2.56 -8.39 1.92
CA SER A 115 -1.74 -9.32 2.68
C SER A 115 -2.62 -9.96 3.73
N HIS A 116 -2.56 -11.30 3.88
CA HIS A 116 -3.17 -11.98 5.02
C HIS A 116 -2.45 -11.68 6.36
N LEU A 117 -1.59 -10.64 6.42
CA LEU A 117 -0.93 -10.22 7.63
C LEU A 117 -1.96 -9.63 8.59
N VAL A 118 -2.03 -10.20 9.79
CA VAL A 118 -2.75 -9.60 10.90
C VAL A 118 -1.96 -8.36 11.34
N GLY A 119 -2.38 -7.18 10.91
CA GLY A 119 -1.77 -5.90 11.29
C GLY A 119 -1.52 -4.98 10.10
N PHE A 120 -0.60 -4.03 10.27
CA PHE A 120 -0.14 -3.13 9.21
C PHE A 120 1.34 -3.38 8.88
N PRO A 121 1.79 -3.11 7.64
CA PRO A 121 3.16 -3.30 7.22
C PRO A 121 4.16 -2.62 8.16
N THR A 122 5.15 -3.39 8.61
CA THR A 122 6.24 -2.93 9.49
C THR A 122 7.59 -3.19 8.82
N SER A 123 8.41 -2.15 8.69
CA SER A 123 9.74 -2.24 8.06
C SER A 123 10.82 -1.71 9.00
N ALA A 124 11.93 -2.44 9.11
CA ALA A 124 13.14 -1.95 9.74
C ALA A 124 14.07 -1.32 8.69
N VAL A 125 14.51 -0.08 8.90
CA VAL A 125 15.42 0.64 8.00
C VAL A 125 16.33 1.61 8.77
N SER A 126 17.52 1.91 8.25
CA SER A 126 18.33 3.04 8.72
C SER A 126 17.70 4.38 8.31
N PHE A 127 17.29 5.21 9.26
CA PHE A 127 16.69 6.52 8.95
C PHE A 127 17.74 7.50 8.44
N LYS A 128 18.96 7.43 8.98
CA LYS A 128 20.10 8.23 8.52
C LYS A 128 20.42 7.94 7.06
N ALA A 129 20.45 6.67 6.65
CA ALA A 129 20.73 6.30 5.26
C ALA A 129 19.61 6.74 4.30
N ASN A 130 18.37 6.85 4.80
CA ASN A 130 17.20 7.24 4.01
C ASN A 130 16.82 8.73 4.16
N ASN A 131 17.69 9.57 4.75
CA ASN A 131 17.44 10.99 5.00
C ASN A 131 16.12 11.29 5.76
N LEU A 132 15.74 10.41 6.67
CA LEU A 132 14.60 10.60 7.56
C LEU A 132 15.04 11.31 8.85
N ALA A 133 14.08 11.99 9.50
CA ALA A 133 14.33 12.65 10.79
C ALA A 133 14.80 11.65 11.84
N PRO A 134 15.72 12.01 12.76
CA PRO A 134 16.30 11.09 13.72
C PRO A 134 15.32 10.76 14.85
N ALA A 135 14.39 9.83 14.60
CA ALA A 135 13.41 9.31 15.55
C ALA A 135 13.54 7.78 15.68
N PRO A 136 13.10 7.16 16.79
CA PRO A 136 13.17 5.69 16.95
C PRO A 136 12.22 4.93 16.01
N TRP A 137 11.11 5.56 15.63
CA TRP A 137 10.16 5.03 14.66
C TRP A 137 9.33 6.16 14.07
N VAL A 138 8.65 5.88 12.95
CA VAL A 138 7.60 6.74 12.41
C VAL A 138 6.40 5.88 11.99
N VAL A 139 5.21 6.29 12.42
CA VAL A 139 3.94 5.75 11.94
C VAL A 139 3.45 6.67 10.84
N ARG A 140 3.43 6.18 9.61
CA ARG A 140 2.88 6.89 8.45
C ARG A 140 1.45 6.45 8.25
N ILE A 141 0.56 7.42 8.08
CA ILE A 141 -0.86 7.15 7.87
C ILE A 141 -1.36 8.01 6.72
N ASN A 142 -1.77 7.34 5.64
CA ASN A 142 -2.20 7.97 4.39
C ASN A 142 -3.70 7.77 4.11
N ALA A 143 -4.48 7.47 5.14
CA ALA A 143 -5.93 7.42 5.03
C ALA A 143 -6.49 8.80 4.66
N VAL A 144 -7.38 8.79 3.68
CA VAL A 144 -8.16 9.94 3.19
C VAL A 144 -9.64 9.83 3.60
N SER A 145 -10.10 8.63 3.96
CA SER A 145 -11.43 8.36 4.51
C SER A 145 -11.35 7.53 5.79
N LEU A 146 -12.36 7.66 6.65
CA LEU A 146 -12.52 6.82 7.85
C LEU A 146 -12.71 5.33 7.51
N SER A 147 -13.24 5.04 6.33
CA SER A 147 -13.49 3.68 5.83
C SER A 147 -12.24 3.01 5.25
N ASP A 148 -11.14 3.73 5.07
CA ASP A 148 -9.95 3.19 4.40
C ASP A 148 -9.37 2.00 5.17
N PRO A 149 -8.99 0.90 4.49
CA PRO A 149 -8.44 -0.28 5.13
C PRO A 149 -7.15 0.02 5.91
N CYS A 150 -7.14 -0.32 7.20
CA CYS A 150 -6.01 -0.04 8.09
C CYS A 150 -4.69 -0.66 7.58
N ALA A 151 -4.75 -1.88 7.05
CA ALA A 151 -3.59 -2.60 6.53
C ALA A 151 -2.90 -1.87 5.36
N ASN A 152 -3.64 -1.12 4.55
CA ASN A 152 -3.10 -0.41 3.38
C ASN A 152 -2.78 1.06 3.67
N SER A 153 -3.42 1.62 4.70
CA SER A 153 -3.30 3.04 5.05
C SER A 153 -2.23 3.32 6.10
N VAL A 154 -1.80 2.33 6.87
CA VAL A 154 -0.84 2.51 7.97
C VAL A 154 0.48 1.80 7.64
N ARG A 155 1.60 2.46 7.92
CA ARG A 155 2.93 1.84 7.86
C ARG A 155 3.78 2.23 9.06
N LEU A 156 4.41 1.25 9.68
CA LEU A 156 5.38 1.46 10.75
C LEU A 156 6.80 1.29 10.21
N LEU A 157 7.61 2.33 10.33
CA LEU A 157 9.04 2.25 10.08
C LEU A 157 9.78 2.26 11.41
N LEU A 158 10.60 1.24 11.65
CA LEU A 158 11.47 1.08 12.80
C LEU A 158 12.89 1.51 12.41
N ASN A 159 13.49 2.38 13.21
CA ASN A 159 14.82 2.91 12.92
C ASN A 159 15.94 2.01 13.45
N GLU A 160 16.64 1.33 12.53
CA GLU A 160 17.78 0.45 12.85
C GLU A 160 19.00 1.21 13.40
N ASP A 161 19.04 2.53 13.27
CA ASP A 161 20.13 3.34 13.83
C ASP A 161 20.07 3.43 15.37
N TYR A 162 18.94 3.04 15.99
CA TYR A 162 18.73 3.09 17.44
C TYR A 162 18.90 1.69 18.07
N PRO A 163 19.87 1.47 18.98
CA PRO A 163 20.11 0.15 19.58
C PRO A 163 18.88 -0.46 20.28
N ARG A 164 18.05 0.37 20.93
CA ARG A 164 16.81 -0.10 21.59
C ARG A 164 15.73 -0.55 20.60
N VAL A 165 15.74 -0.02 19.40
CA VAL A 165 14.82 -0.42 18.32
C VAL A 165 15.33 -1.70 17.67
N VAL A 166 16.65 -1.87 17.53
CA VAL A 166 17.24 -3.16 17.13
C VAL A 166 16.88 -4.26 18.12
N GLU A 167 17.00 -4.00 19.43
CA GLU A 167 16.53 -4.93 20.47
C GLU A 167 15.04 -5.29 20.30
N LEU A 168 14.19 -4.32 19.95
CA LEU A 168 12.77 -4.55 19.65
C LEU A 168 12.57 -5.44 18.42
N ILE A 169 13.26 -5.17 17.31
CA ILE A 169 13.19 -5.96 16.08
C ILE A 169 13.60 -7.42 16.33
N GLU A 170 14.60 -7.62 17.20
CA GLU A 170 15.11 -8.94 17.57
C GLU A 170 14.25 -9.65 18.65
N GLY A 171 13.14 -9.06 19.11
CA GLY A 171 12.28 -9.63 20.14
C GLY A 171 12.88 -9.63 21.54
N ARG A 172 13.85 -8.74 21.80
CA ARG A 172 14.56 -8.56 23.07
C ARG A 172 14.32 -7.18 23.68
N ALA A 173 13.26 -6.49 23.26
CA ALA A 173 12.93 -5.18 23.79
C ALA A 173 12.68 -5.23 25.30
N ARG A 174 13.04 -4.11 25.94
CA ARG A 174 12.56 -3.83 27.29
C ARG A 174 11.09 -3.40 27.21
N PRO A 175 10.24 -3.75 28.19
CA PRO A 175 8.81 -3.45 28.15
C PRO A 175 8.50 -1.99 27.80
N TYR A 176 9.19 -1.03 28.43
CA TYR A 176 8.95 0.40 28.17
C TYR A 176 9.14 0.82 26.70
N VAL A 177 9.92 0.09 25.90
CA VAL A 177 10.12 0.38 24.47
C VAL A 177 8.87 -0.03 23.68
N GLU A 178 8.31 -1.20 23.97
CA GLU A 178 7.06 -1.69 23.38
C GLU A 178 5.90 -0.77 23.77
N GLU A 179 5.83 -0.40 25.05
CA GLU A 179 4.82 0.51 25.60
C GLU A 179 4.89 1.90 24.94
N ALA A 180 6.09 2.43 24.74
CA ALA A 180 6.29 3.69 24.03
C ALA A 180 5.84 3.60 22.57
N LEU A 181 6.14 2.50 21.88
CA LEU A 181 5.70 2.27 20.50
C LEU A 181 4.18 2.16 20.41
N GLN A 182 3.55 1.39 21.30
CA GLN A 182 2.10 1.28 21.39
C GLN A 182 1.45 2.65 21.60
N ALA A 183 1.99 3.46 22.51
CA ALA A 183 1.52 4.82 22.74
C ALA A 183 1.59 5.68 21.46
N THR A 184 2.67 5.56 20.70
CA THR A 184 2.80 6.25 19.41
C THR A 184 1.73 5.79 18.41
N ILE A 185 1.51 4.49 18.28
CA ILE A 185 0.50 3.94 17.35
C ILE A 185 -0.90 4.44 17.71
N VAL A 186 -1.30 4.32 18.98
CA VAL A 186 -2.61 4.78 19.46
C VAL A 186 -2.79 6.28 19.18
N ARG A 187 -1.77 7.09 19.50
CA ARG A 187 -1.80 8.53 19.25
C ARG A 187 -1.97 8.84 17.76
N SER A 188 -1.18 8.20 16.90
CA SER A 188 -1.26 8.42 15.45
C SER A 188 -2.61 8.05 14.85
N LEU A 189 -3.21 6.94 15.31
CA LEU A 189 -4.55 6.53 14.90
C LEU A 189 -5.62 7.54 15.35
N LEU A 190 -5.60 7.94 16.62
CA LEU A 190 -6.55 8.90 17.18
C LEU A 190 -6.48 10.26 16.49
N SER A 191 -5.28 10.82 16.32
CA SER A 191 -5.09 12.09 15.62
C SER A 191 -5.54 12.01 14.16
N THR A 192 -5.35 10.86 13.50
CA THR A 192 -5.82 10.67 12.12
C THR A 192 -7.34 10.61 12.05
N VAL A 193 -7.98 9.80 12.89
CA VAL A 193 -9.44 9.71 12.90
C VAL A 193 -10.06 11.06 13.25
N GLN A 194 -9.54 11.79 14.25
CA GLN A 194 -10.02 13.13 14.59
C GLN A 194 -9.95 14.08 13.39
N ARG A 195 -8.82 14.08 12.67
CA ARG A 195 -8.63 14.89 11.47
C ARG A 195 -9.66 14.51 10.39
N LEU A 196 -9.82 13.23 10.10
CA LEU A 196 -10.74 12.74 9.06
C LEU A 196 -12.20 13.01 9.43
N SER A 197 -12.60 12.80 10.69
CA SER A 197 -13.94 13.11 11.19
C SER A 197 -14.28 14.60 11.14
N ALA A 198 -13.27 15.47 11.14
CA ALA A 198 -13.45 16.91 11.02
C ALA A 198 -13.50 17.42 9.56
N THR A 199 -13.09 16.59 8.58
CA THR A 199 -12.83 17.04 7.20
C THR A 199 -13.97 16.74 6.22
N ASP A 200 -14.99 15.98 6.60
CA ASP A 200 -16.12 15.66 5.70
C ASP A 200 -17.45 16.27 6.18
N GLY A 201 -18.24 16.73 5.20
CA GLY A 201 -19.53 17.38 5.44
C GLY A 201 -20.58 16.42 6.02
N GLY A 202 -20.68 16.39 7.34
CA GLY A 202 -21.89 16.10 8.14
C GLY A 202 -22.54 14.72 7.95
N ASP A 203 -22.55 13.93 9.02
CA ASP A 203 -23.30 12.67 9.20
C ASP A 203 -22.79 11.42 8.46
N SER A 204 -21.52 11.07 8.65
CA SER A 204 -21.22 9.66 8.93
C SER A 204 -20.80 9.57 10.40
N ASP A 205 -21.66 8.97 11.23
CA ASP A 205 -21.25 8.63 12.59
C ASP A 205 -20.05 7.68 12.48
N VAL A 206 -18.96 7.98 13.18
CA VAL A 206 -17.78 7.11 13.24
C VAL A 206 -18.20 5.68 13.59
N SER A 207 -19.24 5.53 14.40
CA SER A 207 -19.86 4.25 14.77
C SER A 207 -20.43 3.48 13.57
N ASP A 208 -21.06 4.17 12.62
CA ASP A 208 -21.64 3.56 11.42
C ASP A 208 -20.52 3.06 10.50
N VAL A 209 -19.46 3.86 10.31
CA VAL A 209 -18.29 3.46 9.52
C VAL A 209 -17.60 2.24 10.11
N ILE A 210 -17.48 2.16 11.45
CA ILE A 210 -16.90 0.99 12.12
C ILE A 210 -17.75 -0.26 11.87
N ALA A 211 -19.08 -0.13 11.90
CA ALA A 211 -19.98 -1.25 11.70
C ALA A 211 -19.96 -1.76 10.24
N GLU A 212 -19.87 -0.86 9.27
CA GLU A 212 -19.82 -1.19 7.84
C GLU A 212 -18.43 -1.69 7.41
N PHE A 213 -17.35 -1.11 7.97
CA PHE A 213 -15.97 -1.39 7.58
C PHE A 213 -15.13 -1.84 8.79
N PRO A 214 -15.20 -3.12 9.20
CA PRO A 214 -14.54 -3.63 10.42
C PRO A 214 -13.01 -3.66 10.34
N GLU A 215 -12.42 -3.53 9.16
CA GLU A 215 -10.97 -3.49 8.92
C GLU A 215 -10.46 -2.06 8.64
N SER A 216 -11.33 -1.06 8.77
CA SER A 216 -11.00 0.34 8.52
C SER A 216 -10.07 0.94 9.57
N ILE A 217 -9.51 2.11 9.26
CA ILE A 217 -8.74 2.89 10.22
C ILE A 217 -9.59 3.32 11.43
N ALA A 218 -10.88 3.61 11.23
CA ALA A 218 -11.81 3.92 12.32
C ALA A 218 -12.00 2.70 13.25
N ALA A 219 -12.18 1.50 12.68
CA ALA A 219 -12.29 0.27 13.46
C ALA A 219 -11.01 -0.07 14.23
N ALA A 220 -9.83 0.19 13.64
CA ALA A 220 -8.54 0.02 14.30
C ALA A 220 -8.37 0.99 15.49
N ALA A 221 -8.81 2.24 15.33
CA ALA A 221 -8.80 3.23 16.41
C ALA A 221 -9.79 2.86 17.53
N GLU A 222 -10.99 2.39 17.20
CA GLU A 222 -11.99 1.91 18.17
C GLU A 222 -11.47 0.73 18.98
N LYS A 223 -10.87 -0.26 18.31
CA LYS A 223 -10.22 -1.38 19.00
C LYS A 223 -9.13 -0.87 19.96
N SER A 224 -8.28 0.05 19.50
CA SER A 224 -7.23 0.64 20.34
C SER A 224 -7.80 1.39 21.57
N CYS A 225 -8.90 2.12 21.40
CA CYS A 225 -9.57 2.81 22.51
C CYS A 225 -10.11 1.82 23.54
N ARG A 226 -10.72 0.72 23.09
CA ARG A 226 -11.26 -0.31 23.99
C ARG A 226 -10.14 -1.05 24.71
N ASP A 227 -9.12 -1.49 23.99
CA ASP A 227 -8.04 -2.32 24.52
C ASP A 227 -7.14 -1.55 25.51
N TYR A 228 -6.83 -0.28 25.21
CA TYR A 228 -5.88 0.50 26.01
C TYR A 228 -6.56 1.53 26.90
N LEU A 229 -7.58 2.24 26.41
CA LEU A 229 -8.18 3.37 27.14
C LEU A 229 -9.46 2.98 27.89
N ASN A 230 -9.96 1.76 27.69
CA ASN A 230 -11.22 1.26 28.24
C ASN A 230 -12.41 2.20 27.98
N ARG A 231 -12.44 2.79 26.77
CA ARG A 231 -13.44 3.77 26.32
C ARG A 231 -13.77 3.52 24.86
N SER A 232 -14.93 3.97 24.41
CA SER A 232 -15.27 4.00 22.98
C SER A 232 -14.56 5.17 22.28
N LEU A 233 -14.31 5.03 20.98
CA LEU A 233 -13.71 6.05 20.14
C LEU A 233 -14.52 7.36 20.14
N PRO A 234 -15.86 7.39 20.01
CA PRO A 234 -16.61 8.64 20.10
C PRO A 234 -16.38 9.40 21.43
N ALA A 235 -16.29 8.66 22.55
CA ALA A 235 -15.99 9.26 23.85
C ALA A 235 -14.56 9.80 23.93
N VAL A 236 -13.59 9.09 23.36
CA VAL A 236 -12.19 9.53 23.29
C VAL A 236 -12.03 10.74 22.35
N LEU A 237 -12.70 10.77 21.21
CA LEU A 237 -12.69 11.92 20.29
C LEU A 237 -13.30 13.17 20.94
N THR A 238 -14.39 13.01 21.70
CA THR A 238 -14.98 14.11 22.48
C THR A 238 -14.00 14.64 23.53
N LEU A 239 -13.27 13.75 24.20
CA LEU A 239 -12.22 14.15 25.14
C LEU A 239 -11.03 14.81 24.44
N LEU A 240 -10.64 14.32 23.27
CA LEU A 240 -9.51 14.85 22.51
C LEU A 240 -9.78 16.28 22.00
N ASP A 241 -11.05 16.61 21.74
CA ASP A 241 -11.48 17.97 21.37
C ASP A 241 -11.52 18.93 22.56
N ARG A 242 -11.96 18.46 23.74
CA ARG A 242 -12.18 19.30 24.92
C ARG A 242 -10.99 19.40 25.87
N GLU A 243 -10.32 18.28 26.09
CA GLU A 243 -9.28 18.05 27.10
C GLU A 243 -8.21 17.09 26.54
N PRO A 244 -7.46 17.49 25.50
CA PRO A 244 -6.47 16.61 24.84
C PRO A 244 -5.40 16.08 25.80
N GLU A 245 -5.03 16.85 26.81
CA GLU A 245 -4.11 16.44 27.88
C GLU A 245 -4.62 15.25 28.70
N THR A 246 -5.95 15.14 28.89
CA THR A 246 -6.57 14.02 29.59
C THR A 246 -6.43 12.74 28.77
N VAL A 247 -6.56 12.83 27.44
CA VAL A 247 -6.33 11.69 26.54
C VAL A 247 -4.85 11.26 26.58
N GLU A 248 -3.92 12.21 26.53
CA GLU A 248 -2.49 11.91 26.66
C GLU A 248 -2.14 11.25 28.00
N HIS A 249 -2.73 11.72 29.10
CA HIS A 249 -2.58 11.08 30.40
C HIS A 249 -3.12 9.65 30.40
N HIS A 250 -4.28 9.42 29.78
CA HIS A 250 -4.84 8.08 29.63
C HIS A 250 -3.95 7.17 28.80
N ILE A 251 -3.41 7.64 27.66
CA ILE A 251 -2.47 6.87 26.84
C ILE A 251 -1.24 6.51 27.67
N ALA A 252 -0.61 7.48 28.35
CA ALA A 252 0.59 7.24 29.16
C ALA A 252 0.34 6.27 30.33
N SER A 253 -0.85 6.33 30.95
CA SER A 253 -1.25 5.43 32.05
C SER A 253 -1.54 4.01 31.56
N ALA A 254 -2.21 3.89 30.41
CA ALA A 254 -2.63 2.63 29.81
C ALA A 254 -1.44 1.78 29.33
N VAL A 255 -0.49 2.43 28.66
CA VAL A 255 0.71 1.74 28.17
C VAL A 255 1.70 1.43 29.28
N GLY A 256 1.54 1.94 30.50
CA GLY A 256 2.39 1.53 31.62
C GLY A 256 3.80 2.11 31.61
N PHE A 257 4.03 3.23 30.91
CA PHE A 257 5.32 3.88 30.56
C PHE A 257 6.42 3.93 31.65
N LEU A 258 6.07 3.78 32.95
CA LEU A 258 6.99 3.77 34.09
C LEU A 258 6.69 2.67 35.13
N LYS A 259 5.69 1.82 34.91
CA LYS A 259 5.39 0.67 35.76
C LYS A 259 6.32 -0.47 35.32
N GLY A 260 7.61 -0.36 35.66
CA GLY A 260 8.55 -1.45 35.43
C GLY A 260 7.93 -2.78 35.90
N ARG A 261 7.69 -3.69 34.96
CA ARG A 261 7.21 -5.04 35.25
C ARG A 261 8.39 -5.96 35.56
#